data_AF-A0A1I5RS74-F1
#
_entry.id   AF-A0A1I5RS74-F1
#
_cell.length_a   1.000
_cell.length_b   1.000
_cell.length_c   1.000
_cell.angle_alpha   90.00
_cell.angle_beta   90.00
_cell.angle_gamma   90.00
#
_symmetry.space_group_name_H-M   'P 1'
#
loop_
_entity.id
_entity.type
_entity.pdbx_description
1 polymer ?
#
loop_
_entity_poly.entity_id
_entity_poly.type
_entity_poly.pdbx_seq_one_letter_code
_entity_poly.pdbx_strand_id
1 'polypeptide(L)'
;MKTRFKMREVQPQGYQFLMDLDKYLDSTGMSKIERELIKIRASQINGCAYCMNHHIQDAIRYGENPKRIYVLSAWREAINWFSEEEQTILALTEEVTLIANHGVSDEVFDKAVALFGEERTARFIWAIIAINSWNRLGIALNKHPE
;
A
#
# COMPACT_ATOMS: atom_id res chain seq x y z
N MET A 1 3.01 23.39 9.54
CA MET A 1 1.78 23.42 8.70
C MET A 1 0.59 22.97 9.53
N LYS A 2 -0.64 23.42 9.24
CA LYS A 2 -1.85 23.08 10.03
C LYS A 2 -2.65 21.94 9.35
N THR A 3 -2.96 20.88 10.10
CA THR A 3 -3.95 19.86 9.71
C THR A 3 -5.32 20.51 9.54
N ARG A 4 -6.05 20.21 8.46
CA ARG A 4 -7.33 20.87 8.12
C ARG A 4 -8.43 20.55 9.15
N PHE A 5 -8.85 19.29 9.24
CA PHE A 5 -9.73 18.78 10.29
C PHE A 5 -9.47 17.28 10.51
N LYS A 6 -10.04 16.70 11.57
CA LYS A 6 -9.91 15.28 11.88
C LYS A 6 -11.11 14.51 11.34
N MET A 7 -10.91 13.74 10.27
CA MET A 7 -11.98 12.96 9.63
C MET A 7 -12.71 12.03 10.62
N ARG A 8 -11.98 11.41 11.54
CA ARG A 8 -12.54 10.53 12.58
C ARG A 8 -13.54 11.24 13.50
N GLU A 9 -13.41 12.55 13.71
CA GLU A 9 -14.33 13.34 14.54
C GLU A 9 -15.53 13.85 13.72
N VAL A 10 -15.30 14.26 12.46
CA VAL A 10 -16.35 14.81 11.58
C VAL A 10 -17.25 13.73 10.98
N GLN A 11 -16.69 12.57 10.62
CA GLN A 11 -17.37 11.43 9.99
C GLN A 11 -16.89 10.10 10.60
N PRO A 12 -17.28 9.81 11.86
CA PRO A 12 -16.78 8.63 12.57
C PRO A 12 -17.13 7.31 11.88
N GLN A 13 -18.37 7.17 11.38
CA GLN A 13 -18.80 5.95 10.69
C GLN A 13 -18.05 5.74 9.37
N GLY A 14 -17.86 6.81 8.58
CA GLY A 14 -17.09 6.75 7.34
C GLY A 14 -15.63 6.36 7.57
N TYR A 15 -15.00 6.91 8.61
CA TYR A 15 -13.65 6.53 9.03
C TYR A 15 -13.58 5.07 9.50
N GLN A 16 -14.62 4.59 10.20
CA GLN A 16 -14.69 3.23 10.72
C GLN A 16 -14.69 2.18 9.60
N PHE A 17 -15.33 2.43 8.45
CA PHE A 17 -15.29 1.50 7.32
C PHE A 17 -13.87 1.22 6.82
N LEU A 18 -13.03 2.27 6.72
CA LEU A 18 -11.66 2.09 6.27
C LEU A 18 -10.80 1.35 7.32
N MET A 19 -11.05 1.62 8.61
CA MET A 19 -10.44 0.86 9.71
C MET A 19 -10.86 -0.62 9.71
N ASP A 20 -12.13 -0.92 9.39
CA ASP A 20 -12.62 -2.30 9.34
C ASP A 20 -12.08 -3.04 8.10
N LEU A 21 -11.84 -2.34 6.99
CA LEU A 21 -11.11 -2.90 5.86
C LEU A 21 -9.68 -3.30 6.26
N ASP A 22 -8.98 -2.48 7.04
CA ASP A 22 -7.64 -2.84 7.55
C ASP A 22 -7.68 -4.08 8.47
N LYS A 23 -8.67 -4.16 9.36
CA LYS A 23 -8.87 -5.34 10.23
C LYS A 23 -9.22 -6.59 9.43
N TYR A 24 -10.03 -6.46 8.39
CA TYR A 24 -10.32 -7.55 7.48
C TYR A 24 -9.01 -8.07 6.88
N LEU A 25 -8.17 -7.18 6.32
CA LEU A 25 -6.88 -7.54 5.75
C LEU A 25 -5.90 -8.14 6.79
N ASP A 26 -5.97 -7.72 8.06
CA ASP A 26 -5.22 -8.37 9.15
C ASP A 26 -5.63 -9.85 9.34
N SER A 27 -6.90 -10.18 9.05
CA SER A 27 -7.46 -11.53 9.23
C SER A 27 -7.25 -12.46 8.04
N THR A 28 -6.83 -11.95 6.87
CA THR A 28 -6.75 -12.76 5.64
C THR A 28 -5.46 -13.57 5.48
N GLY A 29 -4.62 -13.66 6.52
CA GLY A 29 -3.33 -14.39 6.46
C GLY A 29 -2.28 -13.75 5.53
N MET A 30 -2.49 -12.52 5.07
CA MET A 30 -1.47 -11.76 4.35
C MET A 30 -0.34 -11.41 5.31
N SER A 31 0.91 -11.58 4.89
CA SER A 31 2.03 -11.26 5.77
C SER A 31 2.09 -9.75 6.03
N LYS A 32 2.66 -9.40 7.19
CA LYS A 32 2.84 -8.01 7.57
C LYS A 32 3.77 -7.27 6.60
N ILE A 33 4.80 -7.96 6.09
CA ILE A 33 5.78 -7.39 5.16
C ILE A 33 5.14 -7.08 3.81
N GLU A 34 4.39 -8.01 3.22
CA GLU A 34 3.67 -7.74 1.95
C GLU A 34 2.79 -6.50 2.06
N ARG A 35 2.04 -6.39 3.17
CA ARG A 35 1.17 -5.23 3.42
C ARG A 35 1.94 -3.93 3.52
N GLU A 36 3.03 -3.91 4.26
CA GLU A 36 3.83 -2.69 4.38
C GLU A 36 4.56 -2.34 3.08
N LEU A 37 5.01 -3.30 2.28
CA LEU A 37 5.56 -3.02 0.94
C LEU A 37 4.53 -2.36 0.02
N ILE A 38 3.30 -2.91 -0.04
CA ILE A 38 2.18 -2.31 -0.78
C ILE A 38 1.93 -0.89 -0.28
N LYS A 39 1.82 -0.72 1.05
CA LYS A 39 1.44 0.56 1.65
C LYS A 39 2.51 1.63 1.44
N ILE A 40 3.79 1.28 1.60
CA ILE A 40 4.91 2.21 1.35
C ILE A 40 4.96 2.58 -0.12
N ARG A 41 4.90 1.60 -1.05
CA ARG A 41 5.03 1.88 -2.49
C ARG A 41 3.90 2.76 -3.01
N ALA A 42 2.65 2.46 -2.67
CA ALA A 42 1.52 3.30 -3.04
C ALA A 42 1.63 4.72 -2.43
N SER A 43 2.09 4.83 -1.18
CA SER A 43 2.29 6.12 -0.51
C SER A 43 3.41 6.96 -1.12
N GLN A 44 4.48 6.32 -1.61
CA GLN A 44 5.55 6.99 -2.37
C GLN A 44 5.01 7.59 -3.66
N ILE A 45 4.20 6.84 -4.40
CA ILE A 45 3.59 7.29 -5.67
C ILE A 45 2.62 8.45 -5.43
N ASN A 46 1.75 8.32 -4.42
CA ASN A 46 0.77 9.35 -4.08
C ASN A 46 1.38 10.57 -3.35
N GLY A 47 2.62 10.49 -2.86
CA GLY A 47 3.27 11.55 -2.10
C GLY A 47 2.73 11.77 -0.68
N CYS A 48 2.18 10.73 -0.03
CA CYS A 48 1.67 10.84 1.35
C CYS A 48 2.80 10.66 2.39
N ALA A 49 3.49 11.74 2.77
CA ALA A 49 4.57 11.70 3.77
C ALA A 49 4.13 11.16 5.15
N TYR A 50 2.92 11.49 5.59
CA TYR A 50 2.33 10.95 6.82
C TYR A 50 2.22 9.42 6.77
N CYS A 51 1.71 8.90 5.65
CA CYS A 51 1.52 7.45 5.45
C CYS A 51 2.88 6.75 5.34
N MET A 52 3.84 7.33 4.60
CA MET A 52 5.19 6.79 4.50
C MET A 52 5.86 6.65 5.88
N ASN A 53 5.81 7.69 6.72
CA ASN A 53 6.41 7.63 8.05
C ASN A 53 5.84 6.48 8.88
N HIS A 54 4.51 6.34 8.91
CA HIS A 54 3.84 5.28 9.67
C HIS A 54 4.22 3.88 9.15
N HIS A 55 4.13 3.65 7.84
CA HIS A 55 4.34 2.33 7.25
C HIS A 55 5.81 1.90 7.21
N ILE A 56 6.74 2.85 7.11
CA ILE A 56 8.18 2.56 7.24
C ILE A 56 8.50 2.11 8.67
N GLN A 57 7.99 2.80 9.69
CA GLN A 57 8.19 2.40 11.09
C GLN A 57 7.64 1.00 11.37
N ASP A 58 6.45 0.72 10.84
CA ASP A 58 5.80 -0.58 10.98
C ASP A 58 6.58 -1.69 10.24
N ALA A 59 7.05 -1.46 9.02
CA ALA A 59 7.87 -2.41 8.26
C ALA A 59 9.15 -2.76 9.02
N ILE A 60 9.86 -1.76 9.55
CA ILE A 60 11.08 -1.96 10.36
C ILE A 60 10.74 -2.78 11.62
N ARG A 61 9.65 -2.46 12.31
CA ARG A 61 9.19 -3.21 13.49
C ARG A 61 8.86 -4.67 13.16
N TYR A 62 8.40 -4.94 11.94
CA TYR A 62 8.12 -6.30 11.47
C TYR A 62 9.34 -7.03 10.91
N GLY A 63 10.52 -6.38 10.91
CA GLY A 63 11.79 -7.01 10.53
C GLY A 63 12.23 -6.74 9.09
N GLU A 64 11.59 -5.82 8.36
CA GLU A 64 12.06 -5.43 7.03
C GLU A 64 13.42 -4.73 7.11
N ASN A 65 14.26 -4.96 6.10
CA ASN A 65 15.55 -4.31 5.97
C ASN A 65 15.38 -2.85 5.51
N PRO A 66 15.86 -1.85 6.26
CA PRO A 66 15.78 -0.44 5.85
C PRO A 66 16.37 -0.16 4.46
N LYS A 67 17.41 -0.90 4.05
CA LYS A 67 17.99 -0.75 2.71
C LYS A 67 16.99 -1.08 1.60
N ARG A 68 16.16 -2.12 1.77
CA ARG A 68 15.09 -2.49 0.83
C ARG A 68 14.02 -1.40 0.76
N ILE A 69 13.66 -0.79 1.89
CA ILE A 69 12.73 0.34 1.94
C ILE A 69 13.26 1.54 1.14
N TYR A 70 14.55 1.88 1.30
CA TYR A 70 15.15 3.02 0.59
C TYR A 70 15.17 2.86 -0.93
N VAL A 71 15.35 1.64 -1.42
CA VAL A 71 15.37 1.36 -2.87
C VAL A 71 13.99 0.96 -3.42
N LEU A 72 12.95 0.90 -2.57
CA LEU A 72 11.63 0.40 -2.97
C LEU A 72 11.01 1.22 -4.12
N SER A 73 11.28 2.52 -4.19
CA SER A 73 10.81 3.36 -5.31
C SER A 73 11.47 3.03 -6.64
N ALA A 74 12.58 2.30 -6.61
CA ALA A 74 13.39 1.88 -7.76
C ALA A 74 13.54 0.34 -7.81
N TRP A 75 12.58 -0.40 -7.27
CA TRP A 75 12.65 -1.87 -7.12
C TRP A 75 12.93 -2.62 -8.45
N ARG A 76 12.52 -2.05 -9.60
CA ARG A 76 12.77 -2.61 -10.94
C ARG A 76 14.25 -2.65 -11.33
N GLU A 77 15.08 -1.80 -10.74
CA GLU A 77 16.55 -1.84 -10.91
C GLU A 77 17.23 -2.69 -9.81
N ALA A 78 16.47 -3.10 -8.79
CA ALA A 78 16.92 -3.90 -7.66
C ALA A 78 16.22 -5.27 -7.61
N ILE A 79 15.86 -5.85 -8.76
CA ILE A 79 15.09 -7.11 -8.84
C ILE A 79 15.67 -8.25 -8.01
N ASN A 80 17.00 -8.34 -7.89
CA ASN A 80 17.66 -9.39 -7.12
C ASN A 80 17.45 -9.25 -5.60
N TRP A 81 16.92 -8.12 -5.15
CA TRP A 81 16.63 -7.88 -3.74
C TRP A 81 15.21 -8.25 -3.39
N PHE A 82 14.30 -8.38 -4.36
CA PHE A 82 12.87 -8.67 -4.15
C PHE A 82 12.50 -10.01 -4.79
N SER A 83 11.74 -10.85 -4.09
CA SER A 83 11.30 -12.13 -4.65
C SER A 83 10.37 -11.93 -5.86
N GLU A 84 10.15 -12.97 -6.66
CA GLU A 84 9.19 -12.89 -7.76
C GLU A 84 7.77 -12.55 -7.28
N GLU A 85 7.38 -13.08 -6.12
CA GLU A 85 6.12 -12.73 -5.47
C GLU A 85 6.08 -11.22 -5.16
N GLU A 86 7.11 -10.69 -4.50
CA GLU A 86 7.19 -9.28 -4.14
C GLU A 86 7.19 -8.36 -5.37
N GLN A 87 7.94 -8.71 -6.41
CA GLN A 87 7.97 -7.96 -7.67
C GLN A 87 6.58 -7.91 -8.32
N THR A 88 5.84 -9.02 -8.29
CA THR A 88 4.47 -9.10 -8.83
C THR A 88 3.50 -8.25 -8.01
N ILE A 89 3.60 -8.31 -6.67
CA ILE A 89 2.82 -7.46 -5.77
C ILE A 89 3.11 -5.98 -6.01
N LEU A 90 4.38 -5.60 -6.20
CA LEU A 90 4.80 -4.23 -6.45
C LEU A 90 4.33 -3.73 -7.83
N ALA A 91 4.43 -4.55 -8.87
CA ALA A 91 3.89 -4.22 -10.19
C ALA A 91 2.37 -3.97 -10.13
N LEU A 92 1.62 -4.88 -9.50
CA LEU A 92 0.18 -4.72 -9.31
C LEU A 92 -0.15 -3.47 -8.48
N THR A 93 0.64 -3.19 -7.45
CA THR A 93 0.50 -1.97 -6.63
C THR A 93 0.67 -0.70 -7.46
N GLU A 94 1.67 -0.65 -8.33
CA GLU A 94 1.92 0.51 -9.19
C GLU A 94 0.77 0.75 -10.16
N GLU A 95 0.32 -0.28 -10.88
CA GLU A 95 -0.73 -0.13 -11.90
C GLU A 95 -2.09 0.21 -11.27
N VAL A 96 -2.47 -0.45 -10.17
CA VAL A 96 -3.73 -0.12 -9.46
C VAL A 96 -3.66 1.27 -8.82
N THR A 97 -2.48 1.73 -8.38
CA THR A 97 -2.33 3.10 -7.84
C THR A 97 -2.40 4.15 -8.96
N LEU A 98 -1.79 3.87 -10.11
CA LEU A 98 -1.75 4.74 -11.29
C LEU A 98 -2.85 4.42 -12.32
N ILE A 99 -3.98 3.89 -11.85
CA ILE A 99 -5.02 3.28 -12.70
C ILE A 99 -5.59 4.22 -13.76
N ALA A 100 -5.53 5.54 -13.52
CA ALA A 100 -5.97 6.56 -14.48
C ALA A 100 -5.08 6.66 -15.73
N ASN A 101 -3.84 6.14 -15.68
CA ASN A 101 -2.90 6.24 -16.80
C ASN A 101 -3.22 5.23 -17.91
N HIS A 102 -3.32 3.94 -17.56
CA HIS A 102 -3.53 2.86 -18.52
C HIS A 102 -4.34 1.68 -17.96
N GLY A 103 -4.95 1.82 -16.78
CA GLY A 103 -5.60 0.71 -16.09
C GLY A 103 -4.60 -0.26 -15.47
N VAL A 104 -4.99 -1.53 -15.39
CA VAL A 104 -4.15 -2.67 -15.00
C VAL A 104 -3.98 -3.54 -16.24
N SER A 105 -2.75 -3.90 -16.57
CA SER A 105 -2.44 -4.74 -17.73
C SER A 105 -2.83 -6.19 -17.48
N ASP A 106 -3.27 -6.88 -18.53
CA ASP A 106 -3.54 -8.32 -18.47
C ASP A 106 -2.27 -9.09 -18.05
N GLU A 107 -1.08 -8.67 -18.50
CA GLU A 107 0.20 -9.27 -18.12
C GLU A 107 0.42 -9.29 -16.60
N VAL A 108 0.25 -8.14 -15.93
CA VAL A 108 0.43 -8.04 -14.47
C VAL A 108 -0.67 -8.78 -13.73
N PHE A 109 -1.92 -8.68 -14.20
CA PHE A 109 -3.05 -9.34 -13.56
C PHE A 109 -2.96 -10.86 -13.66
N ASP A 110 -2.72 -11.40 -14.86
CA ASP A 110 -2.58 -12.82 -15.12
C ASP A 110 -1.38 -13.40 -14.37
N LYS A 111 -0.25 -12.67 -14.30
CA LYS A 111 0.91 -13.08 -13.50
C LYS A 111 0.56 -13.17 -12.01
N ALA A 112 -0.17 -12.19 -11.47
CA ALA A 112 -0.61 -12.22 -10.08
C ALA A 112 -1.52 -13.43 -9.81
N VAL A 113 -2.52 -13.66 -10.67
CA VAL A 113 -3.41 -14.82 -10.53
C VAL A 113 -2.65 -16.14 -10.67
N ALA A 114 -1.68 -16.24 -11.58
CA ALA A 114 -0.88 -17.45 -11.76
C ALA A 114 -0.02 -17.79 -10.52
N LEU A 115 0.57 -16.78 -9.86
CA LEU A 115 1.41 -16.98 -8.68
C LEU A 115 0.61 -17.16 -7.39
N PHE A 116 -0.52 -16.47 -7.25
CA PHE A 116 -1.21 -16.34 -5.97
C PHE A 116 -2.60 -16.96 -5.95
N GLY A 117 -3.18 -17.27 -7.11
CA GLY A 117 -4.60 -17.56 -7.26
C GLY A 117 -5.47 -16.31 -7.11
N GLU A 118 -6.75 -16.45 -7.46
CA GLU A 118 -7.71 -15.35 -7.45
C GLU A 118 -7.91 -14.75 -6.06
N GLU A 119 -8.00 -15.59 -5.02
CA GLU A 119 -8.33 -15.14 -3.68
C GLU A 119 -7.22 -14.26 -3.08
N ARG A 120 -5.95 -14.65 -3.21
CA ARG A 120 -4.83 -13.87 -2.67
C ARG A 120 -4.57 -12.62 -3.51
N THR A 121 -4.76 -12.69 -4.84
CA THR A 121 -4.74 -11.51 -5.71
C THR A 121 -5.82 -10.49 -5.35
N ALA A 122 -7.06 -10.94 -5.08
CA ALA A 122 -8.14 -10.06 -4.64
C ALA A 122 -7.80 -9.36 -3.31
N ARG A 123 -7.15 -10.06 -2.38
CA ARG A 123 -6.68 -9.45 -1.11
C ARG A 123 -5.64 -8.36 -1.36
N PHE A 124 -4.69 -8.57 -2.29
CA PHE A 124 -3.73 -7.54 -2.66
C PHE A 124 -4.41 -6.30 -3.26
N ILE A 125 -5.39 -6.49 -4.15
CA ILE A 125 -6.18 -5.38 -4.70
C ILE A 125 -6.88 -4.60 -3.58
N TRP A 126 -7.52 -5.28 -2.63
CA TRP A 126 -8.13 -4.63 -1.48
C TRP A 126 -7.12 -3.88 -0.60
N ALA A 127 -5.93 -4.42 -0.40
CA ALA A 127 -4.85 -3.74 0.32
C ALA A 127 -4.38 -2.47 -0.41
N ILE A 128 -4.25 -2.51 -1.73
CA ILE A 128 -3.88 -1.36 -2.56
C ILE A 128 -4.97 -0.29 -2.52
N ILE A 129 -6.25 -0.67 -2.58
CA ILE A 129 -7.40 0.24 -2.45
C ILE A 129 -7.43 0.90 -1.08
N ALA A 130 -7.20 0.13 -0.01
CA ALA A 130 -7.18 0.63 1.36
C ALA A 130 -6.12 1.73 1.52
N ILE A 131 -4.87 1.48 1.11
CA ILE A 131 -3.82 2.50 1.23
C ILE A 131 -4.07 3.70 0.30
N ASN A 132 -4.58 3.49 -0.90
CA ASN A 132 -4.93 4.59 -1.81
C ASN A 132 -6.00 5.51 -1.21
N SER A 133 -6.93 4.94 -0.44
CA SER A 133 -7.94 5.70 0.32
C SER A 133 -7.31 6.48 1.48
N TRP A 134 -6.41 5.83 2.25
CA TRP A 134 -5.67 6.49 3.32
C TRP A 134 -4.79 7.64 2.82
N ASN A 135 -4.10 7.46 1.69
CA ASN A 135 -3.28 8.50 1.07
C ASN A 135 -4.12 9.71 0.69
N ARG A 136 -5.29 9.49 0.06
CA ARG A 136 -6.24 10.56 -0.29
C ARG A 136 -6.71 11.30 0.95
N LEU A 137 -7.09 10.60 2.02
CA LEU A 137 -7.44 11.24 3.29
C LEU A 137 -6.28 12.03 3.90
N GLY A 138 -5.06 11.47 3.91
CA GLY A 138 -3.88 12.11 4.46
C GLY A 138 -3.55 13.44 3.78
N ILE A 139 -3.51 13.41 2.44
CA ILE A 139 -3.19 14.58 1.60
C ILE A 139 -4.35 15.60 1.63
N ALA A 140 -5.59 15.14 1.47
CA ALA A 140 -6.77 16.01 1.48
C ALA A 140 -7.01 16.67 2.85
N LEU A 141 -6.44 16.16 3.94
CA LEU A 141 -6.52 16.78 5.27
C LEU A 141 -5.24 17.49 5.70
N ASN A 142 -4.22 17.53 4.82
CA ASN A 142 -2.92 18.13 5.11
C ASN A 142 -2.29 17.54 6.38
N LYS A 143 -2.31 16.20 6.51
CA LYS A 143 -1.60 15.49 7.58
C LYS A 143 -0.10 15.51 7.31
N HIS A 144 0.68 15.73 8.36
CA HIS A 144 2.14 15.74 8.32
C HIS A 144 2.68 14.62 9.19
N PRO A 145 3.82 14.00 8.83
CA PRO A 145 4.53 13.13 9.76
C PRO A 145 4.93 13.94 11.02
N GLU A 146 4.93 13.27 12.17
CA GLU A 146 5.47 13.83 13.43
C GLU A 146 7.00 13.89 13.40
#